data_AF-A0A959NV96-F1
#
_entry.id   AF-A0A959NV96-F1
#
_cell.length_a   1.000
_cell.length_b   1.000
_cell.length_c   1.000
_cell.angle_alpha   90.00
_cell.angle_beta   90.00
_cell.angle_gamma   90.00
#
_symmetry.space_group_name_H-M   'P 1'
#
loop_
_entity.id
_entity.type
_entity.pdbx_description
1 polymer ?
#
loop_
_entity_poly.entity_id
_entity_poly.type
_entity_poly.pdbx_seq_one_letter_code
_entity_poly.pdbx_strand_id
1 'polypeptide(L)' 'VRMLLSIQQKEANWWRDACVLYFQTFSKREIPAGLNYPDKTLEYYESLNFPYAPGIRPTWK' A
#
# COMPACT_ATOMS: atom_id res chain seq x y z
N VAL A 1 -17.47 3.02 15.15
CA VAL A 1 -16.44 3.89 14.53
C VAL A 1 -15.00 3.48 14.87
N ARG A 2 -14.62 3.28 16.15
CA ARG A 2 -13.23 2.90 16.51
C ARG A 2 -12.66 1.70 15.72
N MET A 3 -13.43 0.63 15.57
CA MET A 3 -13.02 -0.55 14.79
C MET A 3 -12.77 -0.22 13.32
N LEU A 4 -13.62 0.60 12.69
CA LEU A 4 -13.46 1.01 11.30
C LEU A 4 -12.21 1.88 11.11
N LEU A 5 -11.92 2.77 12.06
CA LEU A 5 -10.69 3.57 12.06
C LEU A 5 -9.43 2.71 12.20
N SER A 6 -9.47 1.66 13.01
CA SER A 6 -8.34 0.71 13.10
C SER A 6 -8.09 -0.01 11.78
N ILE A 7 -9.14 -0.40 11.05
CA ILE A 7 -9.01 -1.01 9.71
C ILE A 7 -8.45 0.02 8.74
N GLN A 8 -9.03 1.23 8.70
CA GLN A 8 -8.58 2.31 7.83
C GLN A 8 -7.11 2.68 8.06
N GLN A 9 -6.64 2.72 9.31
CA GLN A 9 -5.24 2.98 9.62
C GLN A 9 -4.33 1.88 9.09
N LYS A 10 -4.71 0.61 9.28
CA LYS A 10 -3.96 -0.53 8.73
C LYS A 10 -3.90 -0.46 7.21
N GLU A 11 -5.00 -0.08 6.57
CA GLU A 11 -5.07 0.06 5.13
C GLU A 11 -4.20 1.22 4.61
N ALA A 12 -4.28 2.37 5.27
CA ALA A 12 -3.47 3.54 4.94
C ALA A 12 -1.96 3.26 5.04
N ASN A 13 -1.54 2.40 5.98
CA ASN A 13 -0.14 2.02 6.11
C ASN A 13 0.38 1.28 4.88
N TRP A 14 -0.30 0.23 4.42
CA TRP A 14 0.18 -0.52 3.25
C TRP A 14 0.03 0.29 1.95
N TRP A 15 -1.00 1.13 1.85
CA TRP A 15 -1.13 2.09 0.73
C TRP A 15 0.05 3.07 0.67
N ARG A 16 0.44 3.65 1.81
CA ARG A 16 1.61 4.53 1.92
C ARG A 16 2.86 3.81 1.43
N ASP A 17 3.12 2.61 1.97
CA ASP A 17 4.34 1.87 1.69
C ASP A 17 4.44 1.47 0.21
N ALA A 18 3.34 0.97 -0.37
CA ALA A 18 3.27 0.62 -1.79
C ALA A 18 3.55 1.84 -2.68
N CYS A 19 2.90 2.98 -2.41
CA CYS A 19 3.10 4.20 -3.20
C CYS A 19 4.52 4.76 -3.06
N VAL A 20 5.07 4.80 -1.84
CA VAL A 20 6.43 5.30 -1.58
C VAL A 20 7.45 4.44 -2.31
N LEU A 21 7.36 3.11 -2.20
CA LEU A 21 8.26 2.19 -2.90
C LEU A 21 8.13 2.31 -4.41
N TYR A 22 6.92 2.39 -4.94
CA TYR A 22 6.68 2.55 -6.37
C TYR A 22 7.35 3.83 -6.91
N PHE A 23 7.11 4.99 -6.29
CA PHE A 23 7.73 6.24 -6.74
C PHE A 23 9.24 6.31 -6.45
N GLN A 24 9.74 5.57 -5.47
CA GLN A 24 11.16 5.44 -5.21
C GLN A 24 11.90 4.79 -6.39
N THR A 25 11.29 3.83 -7.10
CA THR A 25 11.90 3.20 -8.28
C THR A 25 12.27 4.22 -9.38
N PHE A 26 11.45 5.26 -9.55
CA PHE A 26 11.64 6.31 -10.55
C PHE A 26 12.46 7.49 -10.03
N SER A 27 12.16 7.94 -8.81
CA SER A 27 12.83 9.11 -8.22
C SER A 27 14.25 8.82 -7.76
N LYS A 28 14.57 7.55 -7.45
CA LYS A 28 15.87 7.10 -6.92
C LYS A 28 16.33 7.86 -5.68
N ARG A 29 15.38 8.36 -4.90
CA ARG A 29 15.64 9.08 -3.65
C ARG A 29 15.41 8.17 -2.46
N GLU A 30 16.28 8.27 -1.47
CA GLU A 30 16.10 7.60 -0.20
C GLU A 30 14.95 8.23 0.59
N ILE A 31 14.36 7.43 1.48
CA ILE A 31 13.34 7.92 2.40
C ILE A 31 14.05 8.79 3.46
N PRO A 32 13.58 10.03 3.71
CA PRO A 32 14.19 10.90 4.71
C PRO A 32 14.28 10.25 6.09
N ALA A 33 15.37 10.53 6.79
CA ALA A 33 15.56 10.08 8.16
C ALA A 33 14.43 10.59 9.07
N GLY A 34 14.00 9.73 10.01
CA GLY A 34 12.91 10.03 10.95
C GLY A 34 11.51 9.67 10.45
N LEU A 35 11.37 9.22 9.20
CA LEU A 35 10.14 8.58 8.71
C LEU A 35 10.24 7.06 8.83
N ASN A 36 9.08 6.42 8.95
CA ASN A 36 9.01 4.96 8.95
C ASN A 36 9.36 4.43 7.56
N TYR A 37 10.22 3.42 7.53
CA TYR A 37 10.50 2.67 6.31
C TYR A 37 9.33 1.72 6.00
N PRO A 38 9.11 1.38 4.72
CA PRO A 38 8.13 0.40 4.31
C PRO A 38 8.34 -0.95 4.98
N ASP A 39 7.25 -1.58 5.43
CA ASP A 39 7.31 -2.85 6.17
C ASP A 39 7.69 -4.06 5.29
N LYS A 40 7.46 -3.96 3.98
CA LYS A 40 7.65 -5.02 2.97
C LYS A 40 8.31 -4.46 1.70
N THR A 41 8.67 -5.32 0.77
CA THR A 41 9.26 -4.92 -0.53
C THR A 41 8.18 -4.51 -1.53
N LEU A 42 8.58 -3.88 -2.64
CA LEU A 42 7.65 -3.48 -3.69
C LEU A 42 6.94 -4.69 -4.29
N GLU A 43 7.68 -5.78 -4.53
CA GLU A 43 7.16 -7.02 -5.12
C GLU A 43 6.07 -7.65 -4.25
N TYR A 44 6.20 -7.55 -2.92
CA TYR A 44 5.15 -7.98 -2.01
C TYR A 44 3.85 -7.21 -2.25
N TYR A 45 3.92 -5.87 -2.30
CA TYR A 45 2.72 -5.03 -2.49
C TYR A 45 2.10 -5.21 -3.89
N GLU A 46 2.92 -5.42 -4.92
CA GLU A 46 2.45 -5.73 -6.28
C GLU A 46 1.73 -7.08 -6.37
N SER A 47 2.10 -8.05 -5.52
CA SER A 47 1.45 -9.37 -5.47
C SER A 47 0.08 -9.36 -4.79
N LEU A 48 -0.30 -8.27 -4.10
CA LEU A 48 -1.57 -8.19 -3.39
C LEU A 48 -2.74 -8.15 -4.39
N ASN A 49 -3.74 -9.00 -4.14
CA ASN A 49 -4.93 -9.09 -4.98
C ASN A 49 -6.18 -8.74 -4.15
N PHE A 50 -6.95 -7.78 -4.64
CA PHE A 50 -8.16 -7.28 -4.00
C PHE A 50 -9.38 -7.49 -4.90
N PRO A 51 -9.90 -8.72 -5.03
CA PRO A 51 -10.97 -9.05 -6.00
C PRO A 51 -12.28 -8.31 -5.76
N TYR A 52 -12.49 -7.76 -4.56
CA TYR A 52 -13.70 -7.04 -4.17
C TYR A 52 -13.46 -5.53 -3.97
N ALA A 53 -12.29 -5.00 -4.38
CA ALA A 53 -12.04 -3.57 -4.25
C ALA A 53 -12.96 -2.78 -5.20
N PRO A 54 -13.50 -1.63 -4.73
CA PRO A 54 -14.36 -0.79 -5.55
C PRO A 54 -13.59 -0.27 -6.77
N GLY A 55 -14.23 -0.25 -7.95
CA GLY A 55 -13.65 0.28 -9.18
C GLY A 55 -12.90 -0.75 -10.04
N ILE A 56 -12.71 -1.99 -9.58
CA ILE A 56 -12.19 -3.08 -10.40
C ILE A 56 -13.37 -3.73 -11.15
N ARG A 57 -13.20 -4.05 -12.45
CA ARG A 57 -14.21 -4.81 -13.20
C ARG A 57 -14.33 -6.20 -12.57
N PRO A 58 -15.50 -6.57 -12.01
CA PRO A 58 -15.62 -7.87 -11.36
C PRO A 58 -15.51 -8.98 -12.42
N THR A 59 -14.55 -9.88 -12.24
CA THR A 59 -14.48 -11.13 -13.01
C THR A 59 -15.26 -12.19 -12.25
N TRP A 60 -16.58 -12.27 -12.51
CA TRP A 60 -17.38 -13.39 -12.05
C TRP A 60 -16.99 -14.61 -12.91
N LYS A 61 -16.40 -15.64 -12.28
CA LYS A 61 -16.29 -16.98 -12.86
C LYS A 61 -17.48 -17.82 -12.41
#